data_AF-A0A967T8H5-F1
#
_entry.id   AF-A0A967T8H5-F1
#
_cell.length_a   1.000
_cell.length_b   1.000
_cell.length_c   1.000
_cell.angle_alpha   90.00
_cell.angle_beta   90.00
_cell.angle_gamma   90.00
#
_symmetry.space_group_name_H-M   'P 1'
#
loop_
_entity.id
_entity.type
_entity.pdbx_description
1 polymer ?
#
loop_
_entity_poly.entity_id
_entity_poly.type
_entity_poly.pdbx_seq_one_letter_code
_entity_poly.pdbx_strand_id
1 'polypeptide(L)'
;MITTDNVVKILDFGIAKLMYQKSKTRSGMIMGTPGYMAPEQAKGEAVGSYTDLWSLGIMLYEMISGELPFTGDNDIALIYSIVNEEPIPITKFV
;
A
#
# COMPACT_ATOMS: atom_id res chain seq x y z
N MET A 1 12.66 3.71 9.02
CA MET A 1 13.61 3.60 10.14
C MET A 1 13.73 4.95 10.84
N ILE A 2 13.84 4.96 12.16
CA ILE A 2 14.09 6.18 12.96
C ILE A 2 15.52 6.09 13.48
N THR A 3 16.34 7.12 13.25
CA THR A 3 17.72 7.18 13.77
C THR A 3 17.73 7.55 15.27
N THR A 4 18.88 7.40 15.93
CA THR A 4 19.08 7.85 17.33
C THR A 4 18.82 9.35 17.51
N ASP A 5 18.95 10.13 16.45
CA ASP A 5 18.72 11.57 16.42
C ASP A 5 17.25 11.92 16.10
N ASN A 6 16.33 10.96 16.20
CA ASN A 6 14.90 11.09 15.87
C ASN A 6 14.61 11.53 14.42
N VAL A 7 15.48 11.16 13.47
CA VAL A 7 15.26 11.45 12.05
C VAL A 7 14.64 10.23 11.36
N VAL A 8 13.53 10.47 10.64
CA VAL A 8 12.89 9.44 9.80
C VAL A 8 13.68 9.25 8.51
N LYS A 9 14.00 8.00 8.19
CA LYS A 9 14.62 7.57 6.93
C LYS A 9 13.81 6.47 6.26
N ILE A 10 13.52 6.66 4.98
CA ILE A 10 12.92 5.63 4.11
C ILE A 10 14.01 4.61 3.77
N LEU A 11 13.68 3.33 3.93
CA LEU A 11 14.54 2.19 3.60
C LEU A 11 13.84 1.29 2.58
N ASP A 12 14.50 0.21 2.17
CA ASP A 12 13.93 -0.88 1.37
C ASP A 12 13.49 -0.50 -0.05
N PHE A 13 14.37 0.23 -0.76
CA PHE A 13 14.26 0.47 -2.21
C PHE A 13 14.36 -0.80 -3.09
N GLY A 14 14.41 -2.00 -2.51
CA GLY A 14 14.55 -3.27 -3.23
C GLY A 14 13.37 -3.59 -4.15
N ILE A 15 12.16 -3.15 -3.79
CA ILE A 15 10.93 -3.36 -4.59
C ILE A 15 10.79 -2.30 -5.70
N ALA A 16 11.41 -1.13 -5.53
CA ALA A 16 11.40 -0.06 -6.54
C ALA A 16 11.98 -0.53 -7.90
N LYS A 17 12.88 -1.52 -7.87
CA LYS A 17 13.51 -2.09 -9.06
C LYS A 17 12.71 -3.22 -9.72
N LEU A 18 11.86 -3.91 -8.95
CA LEU A 18 11.08 -5.06 -9.42
C LEU A 18 9.80 -4.64 -10.16
N MET A 19 9.24 -3.46 -9.84
CA MET A 19 8.03 -2.93 -10.47
C MET A 19 8.23 -2.44 -11.90
N TYR A 20 9.48 -2.15 -12.29
CA TYR A 20 9.83 -1.74 -13.66
C TYR A 20 10.00 -2.93 -14.62
N GLN A 21 10.27 -4.12 -14.08
CA GLN A 21 10.17 -5.34 -14.86
C GLN A 21 8.72 -5.78 -14.78
N LYS A 22 8.08 -6.01 -15.93
CA LYS A 22 6.86 -6.82 -16.02
C LYS A 22 7.15 -8.16 -15.32
N SER A 23 6.98 -8.23 -14.01
CA SER A 23 7.20 -9.43 -13.24
C SER A 23 6.04 -10.32 -13.62
N LYS A 24 6.33 -11.22 -14.59
CA LYS A 24 5.59 -12.45 -14.79
C LYS A 24 5.21 -12.94 -13.41
N THR A 25 3.92 -12.85 -13.11
CA THR A 25 3.30 -13.42 -11.93
C THR A 25 3.70 -14.89 -11.90
N ARG A 26 4.74 -15.22 -11.13
CA ARG A 26 4.93 -16.59 -10.68
C ARG A 26 3.79 -16.82 -9.71
N SER A 27 2.77 -17.49 -10.24
CA SER A 27 1.55 -17.95 -9.59
C SER A 27 1.69 -18.01 -8.07
N GLY A 28 0.93 -17.15 -7.36
CA GLY A 28 0.63 -17.34 -5.93
C GLY A 28 1.43 -16.53 -4.90
N MET A 29 2.36 -15.65 -5.29
CA MET A 29 3.01 -14.74 -4.33
C MET A 29 2.62 -13.28 -4.60
N ILE A 30 1.70 -12.75 -3.80
CA ILE A 30 1.49 -11.30 -3.67
C ILE A 30 2.75 -10.77 -3.02
N MET A 31 3.60 -10.11 -3.81
CA MET A 31 4.88 -9.59 -3.33
C MET A 31 4.65 -8.17 -2.79
N GLY A 32 4.63 -8.02 -1.46
CA GLY A 32 4.42 -6.75 -0.76
C GLY A 32 3.48 -6.89 0.44
N THR A 33 3.25 -5.79 1.16
CA THR A 33 2.19 -5.70 2.19
C THR A 33 0.94 -5.13 1.52
N PRO A 34 -0.07 -5.94 1.18
CA PRO A 34 -1.16 -5.53 0.28
C PRO A 34 -1.97 -4.33 0.78
N GLY A 35 -1.96 -4.05 2.09
CA GLY A 35 -2.68 -2.91 2.69
C GLY A 35 -2.27 -1.53 2.16
N TYR A 36 -1.05 -1.36 1.62
CA TYR A 36 -0.57 -0.08 1.08
C TYR A 36 -0.62 0.00 -0.46
N MET A 37 -1.05 -1.07 -1.12
CA MET A 37 -1.05 -1.16 -2.58
C MET A 37 -2.05 -0.17 -3.20
N ALA A 38 -1.65 0.53 -4.25
CA ALA A 38 -2.54 1.41 -5.00
C ALA A 38 -3.50 0.63 -5.91
N PRO A 39 -4.69 1.16 -6.25
CA PRO A 39 -5.67 0.48 -7.10
C PRO A 39 -5.11 0.10 -8.47
N GLU A 40 -4.25 0.94 -9.06
CA GLU A 40 -3.58 0.66 -10.34
C GLU A 40 -2.59 -0.50 -10.23
N GLN A 41 -1.90 -0.66 -9.10
CA GLN A 41 -1.02 -1.81 -8.86
C GLN A 41 -1.85 -3.10 -8.73
N ALA A 42 -2.96 -3.04 -7.98
CA ALA A 42 -3.88 -4.16 -7.80
C ALA A 42 -4.52 -4.63 -9.12
N LYS A 43 -4.77 -3.70 -10.04
CA LYS A 43 -5.30 -4.00 -11.39
C LYS A 43 -4.23 -4.41 -12.40
N GLY A 44 -2.94 -4.30 -12.05
CA GLY A 44 -1.84 -4.54 -12.99
C GLY A 44 -1.73 -3.47 -14.09
N GLU A 45 -2.18 -2.25 -13.80
CA GLU A 45 -2.10 -1.09 -14.67
C GLU A 45 -0.72 -0.41 -14.58
N ALA A 46 -0.51 0.62 -15.39
CA ALA A 46 0.76 1.35 -15.42
C ALA A 46 0.95 2.17 -14.13
N VAL A 47 1.96 1.81 -13.34
CA VAL A 47 2.32 2.53 -12.11
C VAL A 47 3.05 3.85 -12.41
N GLY A 48 2.91 4.83 -11.53
CA GLY A 48 3.58 6.13 -11.65
C GLY A 48 3.85 6.76 -10.30
N SER A 49 4.29 8.02 -10.26
CA SER A 49 4.58 8.72 -9.00
C SER A 49 3.34 8.89 -8.10
N TYR A 50 2.13 8.83 -8.67
CA TYR A 50 0.87 8.87 -7.93
C TYR A 50 0.62 7.59 -7.11
N THR A 51 1.22 6.46 -7.51
CA THR A 51 1.21 5.20 -6.76
C THR A 51 1.90 5.36 -5.39
N ASP A 52 3.00 6.11 -5.35
CA ASP A 52 3.71 6.41 -4.11
C ASP A 52 2.88 7.35 -3.21
N LEU A 53 2.14 8.30 -3.78
CA LEU A 53 1.23 9.19 -3.02
C LEU A 53 0.08 8.41 -2.38
N TRP A 54 -0.46 7.40 -3.07
CA TRP A 54 -1.45 6.50 -2.49
C TRP A 54 -0.88 5.80 -1.25
N SER A 55 0.28 5.15 -1.41
CA SER A 55 0.94 4.39 -0.34
C SER A 55 1.25 5.27 0.88
N LEU A 56 1.70 6.52 0.63
CA LEU A 56 1.92 7.52 1.66
C LEU A 56 0.60 7.92 2.36
N GLY A 57 -0.50 8.07 1.61
CA GLY A 57 -1.82 8.37 2.16
C GLY A 57 -2.33 7.30 3.11
N ILE A 58 -2.17 6.02 2.74
CA ILE A 58 -2.49 4.88 3.61
C ILE A 58 -1.64 4.92 4.89
N MET A 59 -0.33 5.16 4.76
CA MET A 59 0.57 5.25 5.91
C MET A 59 0.20 6.39 6.86
N LEU A 60 -0.13 7.56 6.32
CA LEU A 60 -0.60 8.70 7.13
C LEU A 60 -1.91 8.37 7.85
N TYR A 61 -2.85 7.72 7.16
CA TYR A 61 -4.11 7.28 7.76
C TYR A 61 -3.87 6.34 8.94
N GLU A 62 -3.01 5.33 8.76
CA GLU A 62 -2.68 4.36 9.81
C GLU A 62 -1.93 5.00 10.97
N MET A 63 -0.99 5.91 10.72
CA MET A 63 -0.29 6.64 11.79
C MET A 63 -1.23 7.48 12.65
N ILE A 64 -2.33 7.99 12.10
CA ILE A 64 -3.30 8.81 12.82
C ILE A 64 -4.34 7.95 13.55
N SER A 65 -4.88 6.94 12.87
CA SER A 65 -6.02 6.14 13.36
C SER A 65 -5.61 4.86 14.09
N GLY A 66 -4.40 4.35 13.86
CA GLY A 66 -3.96 3.03 14.28
C GLY A 66 -4.50 1.88 13.42
N GLU A 67 -5.31 2.17 12.40
CA GLU A 67 -6.02 1.19 11.57
C GLU A 67 -5.79 1.45 10.08
N LEU A 68 -5.98 0.45 9.23
CA LEU A 68 -5.95 0.64 7.78
C LEU A 68 -7.31 1.13 7.24
N PRO A 69 -7.33 1.96 6.19
CA PRO A 69 -8.58 2.47 5.61
C PRO A 69 -9.34 1.43 4.80
N PHE A 70 -8.68 0.35 4.36
CA PHE A 70 -9.24 -0.78 3.62
C PHE A 70 -8.92 -2.08 4.34
N THR A 71 -9.87 -3.00 4.37
CA THR A 71 -9.76 -4.26 5.10
C THR A 71 -10.39 -5.40 4.31
N GLY A 72 -9.97 -6.64 4.57
CA GLY A 72 -10.61 -7.83 4.02
C GLY A 72 -10.17 -9.09 4.73
N ASP A 73 -11.03 -10.12 4.73
CA ASP A 73 -10.77 -11.39 5.43
C ASP A 73 -9.59 -12.20 4.84
N ASN A 74 -9.17 -11.83 3.63
CA ASN A 74 -7.99 -12.37 2.93
C ASN A 74 -7.49 -11.34 1.90
N ASP A 75 -6.32 -11.60 1.31
CA ASP A 75 -5.70 -10.68 0.36
C ASP A 75 -6.58 -10.36 -0.85
N ILE A 76 -7.39 -11.31 -1.32
CA ILE A 76 -8.31 -11.09 -2.46
C ILE A 76 -9.43 -10.13 -2.05
N ALA A 77 -10.00 -10.32 -0.86
CA ALA A 77 -11.01 -9.42 -0.31
C ALA A 77 -10.45 -8.01 -0.04
N LEU A 78 -9.23 -7.92 0.47
CA LEU A 78 -8.53 -6.65 0.68
C LEU A 78 -8.29 -5.93 -0.65
N ILE A 79 -7.78 -6.63 -1.67
CA ILE A 79 -7.61 -6.08 -3.02
C ILE A 79 -8.94 -5.61 -3.60
N TYR A 80 -10.01 -6.38 -3.40
CA TYR A 80 -11.33 -5.98 -3.83
C TYR A 80 -11.78 -4.67 -3.16
N SER A 81 -11.60 -4.54 -1.84
CA SER A 81 -11.92 -3.33 -1.08
C SER A 81 -11.12 -2.11 -1.59
N ILE A 82 -9.80 -2.26 -1.77
CA ILE A 82 -8.92 -1.21 -2.31
C ILE A 82 -9.41 -0.70 -3.68
N VAL A 83 -9.92 -1.60 -4.52
CA VAL A 83 -10.29 -1.27 -5.91
C VAL A 83 -11.72 -0.74 -6.04
N ASN A 84 -12.64 -1.19 -5.18
CA ASN A 84 -14.08 -1.02 -5.42
C ASN A 84 -14.84 -0.32 -4.29
N GLU A 85 -14.22 -0.12 -3.13
CA GLU A 85 -14.88 0.46 -1.96
C GLU A 85 -14.29 1.83 -1.62
N GLU A 86 -15.05 2.60 -0.85
CA GLU A 86 -14.57 3.85 -0.26
C GLU A 86 -13.79 3.53 1.02
N PRO A 87 -12.70 4.28 1.32
CA PRO A 87 -11.96 4.10 2.55
C PRO A 87 -12.85 4.38 3.76
N ILE A 88 -12.62 3.66 4.86
CA ILE A 88 -13.29 3.96 6.12
C ILE A 88 -12.98 5.41 6.50
N PRO A 89 -13.97 6.29 6.72
CA PRO A 89 -13.70 7.69 7.04
C PRO A 89 -12.86 7.83 8.31
N ILE A 90 -11.79 8.62 8.26
CA ILE A 90 -10.86 8.79 9.39
C ILE A 90 -11.56 9.34 10.64
N THR A 91 -12.65 10.09 10.46
CA THR A 91 -13.50 10.64 11.53
C THR A 91 -14.18 9.57 12.39
N LYS A 92 -14.07 8.29 12.04
CA LYS A 92 -14.52 7.19 12.90
C LYS A 92 -13.52 6.82 14.01
N PHE A 93 -12.28 7.28 13.93
CA PHE A 93 -11.17 6.89 14.83
C PHE A 93 -10.62 8.05 15.69
N VAL A 94 -11.01 9.28 15.38
CA VAL A 94 -10.59 10.52 16.07
C VAL A 94 -11.77 11.27 16.66
#